data_AF-A0A955SLE0-F1
#
_entry.id   AF-A0A955SLE0-F1
#
_cell.length_a   1.000
_cell.length_b   1.000
_cell.length_c   1.000
_cell.angle_alpha   90.00
_cell.angle_beta   90.00
_cell.angle_gamma   90.00
#
_symmetry.space_group_name_H-M   'P 1'
#
loop_
_entity.id
_entity.type
_entity.pdbx_description
1 polymer ?
#
loop_
_entity_poly.entity_id
_entity_poly.type
_entity_poly.pdbx_seq_one_letter_code
_entity_poly.pdbx_strand_id
1 'polypeptide(L)'
;KFKDTVEENGAKFVLVTLSNAEQVHPRIGEKLNARYPVVFDYERPDRMLEEFAKQKGIIALKLMPEFRAYHLQTGKDLHGFGSSGVGHWNEDGHRLAAEEILKFLQQQNLVPSGEKSSFSRT
;
A
#
# COMPACT_ATOMS: atom_id res chain seq x y z
N LYS A 1 -5.82 9.88 -18.97
CA LYS A 1 -6.59 11.13 -18.70
C LYS A 1 -6.25 11.72 -17.34
N PHE A 2 -6.59 11.09 -16.20
CA PHE A 2 -6.32 11.73 -14.89
C PHE A 2 -4.82 11.92 -14.60
N LYS A 3 -3.99 10.89 -14.81
CA LYS A 3 -2.52 10.99 -14.75
C LYS A 3 -2.01 12.16 -15.60
N ASP A 4 -2.39 12.19 -16.87
CA ASP A 4 -1.95 13.19 -17.84
C ASP A 4 -2.32 14.61 -17.36
N THR A 5 -3.55 14.81 -16.89
CA THR A 5 -3.99 16.09 -16.32
C THR A 5 -3.17 16.49 -15.08
N VAL A 6 -2.86 15.55 -14.18
CA VAL A 6 -2.01 15.84 -13.01
C VAL A 6 -0.61 16.29 -13.44
N GLU A 7 -0.03 15.62 -14.44
CA GLU A 7 1.31 15.91 -14.95
C GLU A 7 1.37 17.21 -15.77
N GLU A 8 0.34 17.51 -16.55
CA GLU A 8 0.17 18.79 -17.25
C GLU A 8 0.09 19.98 -16.29
N ASN A 9 -0.37 19.76 -15.05
CA ASN A 9 -0.40 20.76 -13.99
C ASN A 9 0.87 20.79 -13.13
N GLY A 10 1.95 20.15 -13.58
CA GLY A 10 3.27 20.19 -12.93
C GLY A 10 3.42 19.30 -11.71
N ALA A 11 2.42 18.45 -11.40
CA ALA A 11 2.50 17.47 -10.33
C ALA A 11 2.95 16.09 -10.84
N LYS A 12 3.27 15.18 -9.93
CA LYS A 12 3.55 13.78 -10.24
C LYS A 12 2.38 12.90 -9.82
N PHE A 13 2.03 11.95 -10.65
CA PHE A 13 0.96 11.00 -10.37
C PHE A 13 1.53 9.64 -9.96
N VAL A 14 1.13 9.15 -8.79
CA VAL A 14 1.49 7.83 -8.27
C VAL A 14 0.23 7.06 -7.94
N LEU A 15 0.16 5.81 -8.37
CA LEU A 15 -0.87 4.86 -7.97
C LEU A 15 -0.38 4.06 -6.76
N VAL A 16 -1.10 4.11 -5.64
CA VAL A 16 -0.81 3.29 -4.47
C VAL A 16 -1.99 2.33 -4.27
N THR A 17 -1.72 1.02 -4.27
CA THR A 17 -2.76 0.03 -3.99
C THR A 17 -2.88 -0.21 -2.49
N LEU A 18 -4.11 -0.32 -2.02
CA LEU A 18 -4.40 -0.65 -0.63
C LEU A 18 -4.33 -2.17 -0.40
N SER A 19 -4.28 -2.57 0.87
CA SER A 19 -4.43 -3.96 1.29
C SER A 19 -5.76 -4.15 2.04
N ASN A 20 -6.34 -5.34 1.90
CA ASN A 20 -7.46 -5.80 2.71
C ASN A 20 -7.01 -6.86 3.73
N ALA A 21 -7.79 -7.02 4.81
CA ALA A 21 -7.48 -7.92 5.90
C ALA A 21 -7.32 -9.39 5.43
N GLU A 22 -8.16 -9.85 4.50
CA GLU A 22 -8.09 -11.20 3.95
C GLU A 22 -6.84 -11.47 3.09
N GLN A 23 -6.20 -10.41 2.58
CA GLN A 23 -4.94 -10.54 1.83
C GLN A 23 -3.72 -10.59 2.76
N VAL A 24 -3.86 -10.11 4.00
CA VAL A 24 -2.77 -9.90 4.96
C VAL A 24 -2.80 -10.95 6.07
N HIS A 25 -3.96 -11.20 6.68
CA HIS A 25 -4.13 -12.12 7.80
C HIS A 25 -4.52 -13.52 7.30
N PRO A 26 -3.67 -14.56 7.50
CA PRO A 26 -3.91 -15.91 6.95
C PRO A 26 -5.23 -16.54 7.39
N ARG A 27 -5.56 -16.46 8.69
CA ARG A 27 -6.81 -17.03 9.23
C ARG A 27 -8.07 -16.40 8.64
N ILE A 28 -8.03 -15.14 8.23
CA ILE A 28 -9.18 -14.49 7.59
C ILE A 28 -9.34 -15.05 6.16
N GLY A 29 -8.24 -15.16 5.41
CA GLY A 29 -8.22 -15.81 4.10
C GLY A 29 -8.69 -17.27 4.15
N GLU A 30 -8.19 -18.05 5.12
CA GLU A 30 -8.62 -19.45 5.35
C GLU A 30 -10.13 -19.56 5.60
N LYS A 31 -10.70 -18.67 6.42
CA LYS A 31 -12.15 -18.63 6.68
C LYS A 31 -12.95 -18.32 5.40
N LEU A 32 -12.46 -17.44 4.54
CA LEU A 32 -13.12 -17.14 3.26
C LEU A 32 -13.01 -18.32 2.29
N ASN A 33 -11.83 -18.93 2.17
CA ASN A 33 -11.61 -20.13 1.36
C ASN A 33 -12.51 -21.30 1.79
N ALA A 34 -12.73 -21.47 3.10
CA ALA A 34 -13.63 -22.51 3.61
C ALA A 34 -15.11 -22.17 3.37
N ARG A 35 -15.47 -20.88 3.31
CA ARG A 35 -16.86 -20.42 3.17
C ARG A 35 -17.35 -20.46 1.73
N TYR A 36 -16.48 -20.17 0.76
CA TYR A 36 -16.86 -20.06 -0.64
C TYR A 36 -16.18 -21.15 -1.47
N PRO A 37 -16.91 -21.87 -2.35
CA PRO A 37 -16.35 -22.94 -3.18
C PRO A 37 -15.59 -22.37 -4.39
N VAL A 38 -14.70 -21.40 -4.15
CA VAL A 38 -13.85 -20.77 -5.17
C VAL A 38 -12.44 -20.65 -4.63
N VAL A 39 -11.45 -20.77 -5.52
CA VAL A 39 -10.06 -20.50 -5.18
C VAL A 39 -9.82 -19.00 -5.30
N PHE A 40 -9.62 -18.33 -4.16
CA PHE A 40 -9.28 -16.92 -4.15
C PHE A 40 -7.81 -16.72 -4.50
N ASP A 41 -7.56 -15.93 -5.54
CA ASP A 41 -6.25 -15.37 -5.82
C ASP A 41 -6.19 -13.95 -5.25
N TYR A 42 -5.76 -13.85 -4.00
CA TYR A 42 -5.69 -12.58 -3.27
C TYR A 42 -4.71 -11.57 -3.86
N GLU A 43 -3.81 -12.00 -4.74
CA GLU A 43 -2.82 -11.13 -5.40
C GLU A 43 -3.28 -10.64 -6.77
N ARG A 44 -4.31 -11.28 -7.36
CA ARG A 44 -4.82 -10.91 -8.67
C ARG A 44 -5.18 -9.42 -8.80
N PRO A 45 -5.86 -8.76 -7.83
CA PRO A 45 -6.18 -7.34 -7.96
C PRO A 45 -4.93 -6.47 -8.14
N ASP A 46 -3.87 -6.74 -7.36
CA ASP A 46 -2.61 -6.01 -7.44
C ASP A 46 -1.88 -6.28 -8.76
N ARG A 47 -1.86 -7.53 -9.25
CA ARG A 47 -1.24 -7.85 -10.54
C ARG A 47 -1.96 -7.15 -11.70
N MET A 48 -3.28 -7.09 -11.67
CA MET A 48 -4.07 -6.37 -12.68
C MET A 48 -3.76 -4.86 -12.69
N LEU A 49 -3.63 -4.25 -11.50
CA LEU A 49 -3.29 -2.83 -11.38
C LEU A 49 -1.85 -2.54 -11.79
N GLU A 50 -0.92 -3.44 -11.48
CA GLU A 50 0.49 -3.34 -11.91
C GLU A 50 0.64 -3.45 -13.43
N GLU A 51 -0.04 -4.42 -14.06
CA GLU A 51 -0.07 -4.55 -15.51
C GLU A 51 -0.66 -3.30 -16.18
N PHE A 52 -1.78 -2.80 -15.66
CA PHE A 52 -2.39 -1.56 -16.12
C PHE A 52 -1.43 -0.36 -15.97
N ALA A 53 -0.79 -0.22 -14.80
CA ALA A 53 0.14 0.87 -14.53
C ALA A 53 1.33 0.82 -15.49
N LYS A 54 1.90 -0.36 -15.72
CA LYS A 54 2.98 -0.57 -16.69
C LYS A 54 2.56 -0.17 -18.10
N GLN A 55 1.38 -0.60 -18.57
CA GLN A 55 0.85 -0.25 -19.89
C GLN A 55 0.60 1.24 -20.06
N LYS A 56 0.29 1.95 -18.98
CA LYS A 56 0.00 3.40 -18.99
C LYS A 56 1.18 4.27 -18.56
N GLY A 57 2.35 3.68 -18.28
CA GLY A 57 3.51 4.41 -17.78
C GLY A 57 3.23 5.12 -16.44
N ILE A 58 2.39 4.54 -15.58
CA ILE A 58 2.07 5.04 -14.25
C ILE A 58 3.08 4.47 -13.25
N ILE A 59 3.65 5.34 -12.43
CA ILE A 59 4.46 4.94 -11.27
C ILE A 59 3.50 4.33 -10.25
N ALA A 60 3.75 3.10 -9.82
CA ALA A 60 2.86 2.38 -8.91
C ALA A 60 3.59 1.70 -7.74
N LEU A 61 2.94 1.70 -6.58
CA LEU A 61 3.36 1.01 -5.35
C LEU A 61 2.24 0.06 -4.90
N LYS A 62 2.60 -1.19 -4.60
CA LYS A 62 1.70 -2.18 -3.99
C LYS A 62 1.99 -2.27 -2.50
N LEU A 63 1.02 -1.94 -1.64
CA LEU A 63 1.22 -2.02 -0.19
C LEU A 63 0.96 -3.41 0.40
N MET A 64 0.12 -4.22 -0.25
CA MET A 64 -0.29 -5.52 0.29
C MET A 64 0.88 -6.46 0.60
N PRO A 65 1.92 -6.63 -0.25
CA PRO A 65 3.05 -7.50 0.08
C PRO A 65 3.77 -7.09 1.37
N GLU A 66 4.01 -5.80 1.57
CA GLU A 66 4.68 -5.26 2.76
C GLU A 66 3.81 -5.43 4.02
N PHE A 67 2.51 -5.22 3.90
CA PHE A 67 1.57 -5.45 5.00
C PHE A 67 1.53 -6.92 5.41
N ARG A 68 1.47 -7.83 4.43
CA ARG A 68 1.51 -9.28 4.69
C ARG A 68 2.82 -9.66 5.36
N ALA A 69 3.96 -9.20 4.84
CA ALA A 69 5.28 -9.49 5.43
C ALA A 69 5.38 -8.99 6.87
N TYR A 70 4.94 -7.76 7.14
CA TYR A 70 4.94 -7.17 8.48
C TYR A 70 4.05 -7.95 9.46
N HIS A 71 2.84 -8.33 9.04
CA HIS A 71 1.95 -9.15 9.86
C HIS A 71 2.58 -10.52 10.17
N LEU A 72 3.13 -11.20 9.16
CA LEU A 72 3.79 -12.50 9.36
C LEU A 72 5.02 -12.42 10.28
N GLN A 73 5.76 -11.30 10.22
CA GLN A 73 6.95 -11.09 11.05
C GLN A 73 6.60 -10.73 12.49
N THR A 74 5.59 -9.91 12.71
CA THR A 74 5.32 -9.28 14.02
C THR A 74 4.11 -9.85 14.74
N GLY A 75 3.20 -10.53 14.03
CA GLY A 75 1.90 -10.97 14.53
C GLY A 75 0.91 -9.83 14.79
N LYS A 76 1.22 -8.58 14.43
CA LYS A 76 0.33 -7.44 14.63
C LYS A 76 -0.77 -7.41 13.57
N ASP A 77 -2.01 -7.17 14.01
CA ASP A 77 -3.10 -6.84 13.10
C ASP A 77 -2.93 -5.42 12.55
N LEU A 78 -3.15 -5.27 11.25
CA LEU A 78 -3.03 -3.98 10.54
C LEU A 78 -4.39 -3.40 10.13
N HIS A 79 -5.47 -4.14 10.40
CA HIS A 79 -6.83 -3.82 10.01
C HIS A 79 -7.78 -3.97 11.20
N GLY A 80 -8.85 -3.19 11.18
CA GLY A 80 -9.90 -3.22 12.17
C GLY A 80 -9.53 -2.54 13.49
N PHE A 81 -10.55 -2.09 14.21
CA PHE A 81 -10.41 -1.46 15.52
C PHE A 81 -10.96 -2.42 16.59
N GLY A 82 -10.28 -2.52 17.73
CA GLY A 82 -10.62 -3.52 18.74
C GLY A 82 -10.36 -4.94 18.25
N SER A 83 -11.34 -5.84 18.39
CA SER A 83 -11.20 -7.27 18.07
C SER A 83 -11.71 -7.70 16.68
N SER A 84 -12.07 -6.76 15.79
CA SER A 84 -12.64 -7.12 14.49
C SER A 84 -11.62 -7.71 13.51
N GLY A 85 -10.39 -7.18 13.50
CA GLY A 85 -9.33 -7.58 12.57
C GLY A 85 -9.65 -7.34 11.08
N VAL A 86 -10.74 -6.63 10.78
CA VAL A 86 -11.27 -6.43 9.41
C VAL A 86 -11.74 -5.00 9.18
N GLY A 87 -11.84 -4.59 7.92
CA GLY A 87 -12.30 -3.27 7.50
C GLY A 87 -11.14 -2.35 7.15
N HIS A 88 -11.19 -1.10 7.64
CA HIS A 88 -10.13 -0.12 7.43
C HIS A 88 -8.80 -0.53 8.08
N TRP A 89 -7.71 0.12 7.65
CA TRP A 89 -6.44 0.06 8.37
C TRP A 89 -6.60 0.64 9.77
N ASN A 90 -5.91 0.04 10.74
CA ASN A 90 -5.78 0.61 12.08
C ASN A 90 -4.57 1.55 12.17
N GLU A 91 -4.22 2.00 13.37
CA GLU A 91 -3.10 2.92 13.59
C GLU A 91 -1.76 2.35 13.10
N ASP A 92 -1.49 1.06 13.37
CA ASP A 92 -0.28 0.37 12.91
C ASP A 92 -0.30 0.20 11.38
N GLY A 93 -1.45 -0.11 10.79
CA GLY A 93 -1.62 -0.19 9.33
C GLY A 93 -1.41 1.15 8.63
N HIS A 94 -2.01 2.23 9.15
CA HIS A 94 -1.80 3.58 8.63
C HIS A 94 -0.33 4.02 8.75
N ARG A 95 0.33 3.72 9.88
CA ARG A 95 1.75 4.01 10.07
C ARG A 95 2.61 3.28 9.04
N LEU A 96 2.42 1.96 8.87
CA LEU A 96 3.17 1.18 7.89
C LEU A 96 2.96 1.68 6.46
N ALA A 97 1.71 2.00 6.08
CA ALA A 97 1.43 2.60 4.77
C ALA A 97 2.20 3.91 4.58
N ALA A 98 2.20 4.81 5.57
CA ALA A 98 2.90 6.08 5.47
C ALA A 98 4.43 5.88 5.33
N GLU A 99 5.00 4.96 6.09
CA GLU A 99 6.44 4.61 6.03
C GLU A 99 6.82 4.07 4.65
N GLU A 100 6.07 3.10 4.11
CA GLU A 100 6.37 2.50 2.81
C GLU A 100 6.10 3.47 1.65
N ILE A 101 5.06 4.31 1.73
CA ILE A 101 4.82 5.37 0.74
C ILE A 101 5.98 6.37 0.74
N LEU A 102 6.42 6.84 1.91
CA LEU A 102 7.53 7.81 1.98
C LEU A 102 8.82 7.23 1.41
N LYS A 103 9.16 5.99 1.80
CA LYS A 103 10.33 5.26 1.30
C LYS A 103 10.27 5.10 -0.22
N PHE A 104 9.11 4.72 -0.76
CA PHE A 104 8.92 4.62 -2.20
C PHE A 104 9.11 5.97 -2.91
N LEU A 105 8.48 7.03 -2.41
CA LEU A 105 8.59 8.37 -2.99
C LEU A 105 10.06 8.86 -2.99
N GLN A 106 10.82 8.57 -1.93
CA GLN A 106 12.25 8.88 -1.87
C GLN A 106 13.05 8.09 -2.91
N GLN A 107 12.81 6.79 -3.04
CA GLN A 107 13.49 5.93 -4.04
C GLN A 107 13.19 6.37 -5.48
N GLN A 108 12.00 6.91 -5.72
CA GLN A 108 11.60 7.46 -7.02
C GLN A 108 12.05 8.92 -7.23
N ASN A 109 12.75 9.53 -6.26
CA ASN A 109 13.12 10.95 -6.26
C ASN A 109 11.92 11.90 -6.45
N LEU A 110 10.76 11.52 -5.91
CA LEU A 110 9.51 12.28 -6.01
C LEU A 110 9.30 13.23 -4.83
N VAL A 111 10.13 13.12 -3.80
CA VAL A 111 10.21 14.05 -2.67
C VAL A 111 11.67 14.41 -2.43
N PRO A 112 11.96 15.59 -1.86
CA PRO A 112 13.34 15.95 -1.52
C PRO A 112 13.97 14.88 -0.62
N SER A 113 15.15 14.40 -1.01
CA SER A 113 16.03 13.70 -0.08
C SER A 113 16.35 14.69 1.02
N GLY A 114 15.91 14.43 2.25
CA GLY A 114 15.99 15.40 3.33
C GLY A 114 17.44 15.76 3.67
N GLU A 115 18.03 16.71 2.97
CA GLU A 115 19.06 17.56 3.56
C GLU A 115 18.33 18.37 4.64
N LYS A 116 18.71 18.12 5.90
CA LYS A 116 18.28 18.97 7.01
C LYS A 116 18.68 20.39 6.64
N SER A 117 17.71 21.25 6.33
CA SER A 117 17.97 22.67 6.21
C SER A 117 18.51 23.15 7.56
N SER A 118 19.82 23.38 7.62
CA SER A 118 20.47 24.01 8.76
C SER A 118 20.02 25.47 8.77
N PHE A 119 18.84 25.71 9.33
CA PHE A 119 18.40 27.07 9.64
C PHE A 119 19.23 27.55 10.83
N SER A 120 20.41 28.11 10.52
CA SER A 120 21.18 28.89 11.47
C SER A 120 20.38 30.15 11.78
N ARG A 121 19.77 30.21 12.97
CA ARG A 121 19.22 31.47 13.50
C ARG A 121 20.41 32.33 13.91
N THR A 122 20.71 33.36 13.11
CA THR A 122 21.41 34.56 13.56
C THR A 122 20.39 35.57 14.09
#